data_AF-A0A847F357-F1
#
_entry.id   AF-A0A847F357-F1
#
_cell.length_a   1.000
_cell.length_b   1.000
_cell.length_c   1.000
_cell.angle_alpha   90.00
_cell.angle_beta   90.00
_cell.angle_gamma   90.00
#
_symmetry.space_group_name_H-M   'P 1'
#
loop_
_entity.id
_entity.type
_entity.pdbx_description
1 polymer ?
#
loop_
_entity_poly.entity_id
_entity_poly.type
_entity_poly.pdbx_seq_one_letter_code
_entity_poly.pdbx_strand_id
1 'polypeptide(L)'
;MELLRRIDRGISRGEAFLATAVLLGMIVVAALQAGLRNLTNLGVSWANEALANFAWADQFLQKGTLWVAFLGASLAVSSNKHIAIDILARLSGRKTRAVIVGITSIAAGIVCIAFARVFFMSIMNIASDIPLSYEILLPDGGRAHLCDAPAAVLAEQGLSRPGLFCGIRNFLAIFDVAPATPENGMQMIIPPALLLMAVRFLFKGVGAFLSLRNGGLPDPDDAPVGVQAEASAAPASANRTEES
;
A
#
# COMPACT_ATOMS: atom_id res chain seq x y z
N MET A 1 8.75 -6.37 -25.99
CA MET A 1 7.55 -5.96 -25.21
C MET A 1 6.91 -7.09 -24.39
N GLU A 2 7.26 -8.36 -24.61
CA GLU A 2 6.63 -9.49 -23.89
C GLU A 2 7.17 -9.69 -22.47
N LEU A 3 8.47 -9.46 -22.26
CA LEU A 3 9.11 -9.57 -20.93
C LEU A 3 8.52 -8.54 -19.94
N LEU A 4 8.39 -7.28 -20.36
CA LEU A 4 7.75 -6.20 -19.59
C LEU A 4 6.30 -6.51 -19.22
N ARG A 5 5.53 -7.07 -20.17
CA ARG A 5 4.13 -7.49 -19.91
C ARG A 5 4.02 -8.71 -19.00
N ARG A 6 5.04 -9.57 -18.93
CA ARG A 6 5.08 -10.70 -17.98
C ARG A 6 5.44 -10.22 -16.58
N ILE A 7 6.40 -9.31 -16.47
CA ILE A 7 6.80 -8.68 -15.19
C ILE A 7 5.62 -7.91 -14.61
N ASP A 8 4.93 -7.07 -15.39
CA ASP A 8 3.79 -6.29 -14.90
C ASP A 8 2.63 -7.19 -14.45
N ARG A 9 2.37 -8.31 -15.14
CA ARG A 9 1.37 -9.31 -14.71
C ARG A 9 1.78 -10.03 -13.42
N GLY A 10 3.06 -10.34 -13.25
CA GLY A 10 3.58 -10.93 -12.01
C GLY A 10 3.46 -9.97 -10.83
N ILE A 11 3.85 -8.71 -11.03
CA ILE A 11 3.73 -7.66 -10.02
C ILE A 11 2.26 -7.42 -9.67
N SER A 12 1.36 -7.34 -10.66
CA SER A 12 -0.07 -7.11 -10.44
C SER A 12 -0.73 -8.24 -9.63
N ARG A 13 -0.34 -9.51 -9.86
CA ARG A 13 -0.77 -10.64 -9.01
C ARG A 13 -0.23 -10.54 -7.59
N GLY A 14 1.03 -10.13 -7.44
CA GLY A 14 1.63 -9.89 -6.13
C GLY A 14 0.92 -8.77 -5.36
N GLU A 15 0.62 -7.66 -6.03
CA GLU A 15 -0.15 -6.54 -5.47
C GLU A 15 -1.56 -6.96 -5.07
N ALA A 16 -2.25 -7.74 -5.90
CA ALA A 16 -3.58 -8.24 -5.59
C ALA A 16 -3.57 -9.18 -4.38
N PHE A 17 -2.62 -10.14 -4.34
CA PHE A 17 -2.46 -11.03 -3.19
C PHE A 17 -2.15 -10.23 -1.92
N LEU A 18 -1.21 -9.27 -1.99
CA LEU A 18 -0.85 -8.43 -0.86
C LEU A 18 -2.04 -7.59 -0.38
N ALA A 19 -2.80 -6.99 -1.30
CA ALA A 19 -3.99 -6.20 -0.97
C ALA A 19 -5.04 -7.06 -0.26
N THR A 20 -5.32 -8.26 -0.78
CA THR A 20 -6.27 -9.20 -0.17
C THR A 20 -5.77 -9.69 1.19
N ALA A 21 -4.48 -10.02 1.32
CA ALA A 21 -3.89 -10.46 2.58
C ALA A 21 -3.95 -9.36 3.65
N VAL A 22 -3.60 -8.12 3.30
CA VAL A 22 -3.69 -6.97 4.21
C VAL A 22 -5.14 -6.72 4.59
N LEU A 23 -6.07 -6.74 3.64
CA LEU A 23 -7.50 -6.51 3.92
C LEU A 23 -8.08 -7.60 4.83
N LEU A 24 -7.80 -8.87 4.58
CA LEU A 24 -8.21 -9.97 5.46
C LEU A 24 -7.58 -9.85 6.84
N GLY A 25 -6.29 -9.48 6.91
CA GLY A 25 -5.61 -9.19 8.17
C GLY A 25 -6.30 -8.07 8.96
N MET A 26 -6.68 -6.98 8.29
CA MET A 26 -7.44 -5.89 8.92
C MET A 26 -8.80 -6.36 9.46
N ILE A 27 -9.53 -7.18 8.71
CA ILE A 27 -10.81 -7.73 9.16
C ILE A 27 -10.64 -8.57 10.42
N VAL A 28 -9.64 -9.47 10.43
CA VAL A 28 -9.35 -10.32 11.59
C VAL A 28 -8.95 -9.48 12.80
N VAL A 29 -8.02 -8.54 12.63
CA VAL A 29 -7.55 -7.64 13.70
C VAL A 29 -8.71 -6.80 14.26
N ALA A 30 -9.56 -6.23 13.39
CA ALA A 30 -10.73 -5.46 13.81
C ALA A 30 -11.75 -6.32 14.56
N ALA A 31 -12.01 -7.54 14.10
CA ALA A 31 -12.91 -8.48 14.77
C ALA A 31 -12.38 -8.89 16.16
N LEU A 32 -11.08 -9.16 16.28
CA LEU A 32 -10.44 -9.44 17.57
C LEU A 32 -10.55 -8.26 18.53
N GLN A 33 -10.29 -7.04 18.05
CA GLN A 33 -10.37 -5.84 18.87
C GLN A 33 -11.81 -5.55 19.33
N ALA A 34 -12.81 -5.74 18.46
CA ALA A 34 -14.22 -5.63 18.82
C ALA A 34 -14.63 -6.70 19.84
N GLY A 35 -14.18 -7.95 19.66
CA GLY A 35 -14.42 -9.05 20.60
C GLY A 35 -13.82 -8.79 21.99
N LEU A 36 -12.56 -8.34 22.04
CA LEU A 36 -11.90 -7.98 23.30
C LEU A 36 -12.60 -6.82 24.01
N ARG A 37 -13.01 -5.77 23.29
CA ARG A 37 -13.80 -4.66 23.86
C ARG A 37 -15.14 -5.16 24.43
N ASN A 38 -15.80 -6.08 23.75
CA ASN A 38 -17.05 -6.67 24.24
C ASN A 38 -16.83 -7.49 25.53
N LEU A 39 -15.75 -8.26 25.62
CA LEU A 39 -15.39 -9.02 26.83
C LEU A 39 -15.03 -8.11 28.01
N THR A 40 -14.34 -6.99 27.75
CA THR A 40 -14.07 -5.97 28.77
C THR A 40 -15.38 -5.36 29.30
N ASN A 41 -16.35 -5.08 28.42
CA ASN A 41 -17.68 -4.60 28.83
C ASN A 41 -18.48 -5.62 29.65
N LEU A 42 -18.22 -6.92 29.47
CA LEU A 42 -18.81 -8.02 30.26
C LEU A 42 -18.10 -8.26 31.60
N GLY A 43 -17.07 -7.47 31.94
CA GLY A 43 -16.36 -7.56 33.22
C GLY A 43 -15.27 -8.62 33.28
N VAL A 44 -14.80 -9.14 32.14
CA VAL A 44 -13.72 -10.13 32.09
C VAL A 44 -12.38 -9.45 32.38
N SER A 45 -11.74 -9.79 33.51
CA SER A 45 -10.53 -9.12 34.00
C SER A 45 -9.33 -9.22 33.06
N TRP A 46 -9.08 -10.41 32.47
CA TRP A 46 -7.95 -10.61 31.55
C TRP A 46 -8.13 -9.91 30.20
N ALA A 47 -9.36 -9.58 29.81
CA ALA A 47 -9.63 -8.96 28.51
C ALA A 47 -9.03 -7.54 28.41
N ASN A 48 -8.96 -6.82 29.53
CA ASN A 48 -8.36 -5.49 29.58
C ASN A 48 -6.84 -5.54 29.34
N GLU A 49 -6.15 -6.51 29.95
CA GLU A 49 -4.72 -6.73 29.74
C GLU A 49 -4.43 -7.19 28.30
N ALA A 50 -5.26 -8.08 27.76
CA ALA A 50 -5.15 -8.51 26.36
C ALA A 50 -5.35 -7.32 25.39
N LEU A 51 -6.32 -6.44 25.66
CA LEU A 51 -6.57 -5.25 24.85
C LEU A 51 -5.41 -4.25 24.90
N ALA A 52 -4.78 -4.07 26.06
CA ALA A 52 -3.59 -3.22 26.22
C ALA A 52 -2.40 -3.73 25.38
N ASN A 53 -2.19 -5.05 25.33
CA ASN A 53 -1.17 -5.67 24.47
C ASN A 53 -1.50 -5.56 22.97
N PHE A 54 -2.75 -5.27 22.62
CA PHE A 54 -3.25 -5.13 21.26
C PHE A 54 -3.28 -3.68 20.76
N ALA A 55 -2.62 -2.74 21.45
CA ALA A 55 -2.61 -1.31 21.10
C ALA A 55 -2.06 -0.99 19.69
N TRP A 56 -1.24 -1.87 19.13
CA TRP A 56 -0.73 -1.75 17.75
C TRP A 56 -1.83 -1.94 16.68
N ALA A 57 -2.94 -2.58 17.03
CA ALA A 57 -4.03 -2.88 16.11
C ALA A 57 -4.63 -1.61 15.50
N ASP A 58 -4.83 -0.55 16.29
CA ASP A 58 -5.38 0.71 15.80
C ASP A 58 -4.47 1.34 14.73
N GLN A 59 -3.15 1.32 14.97
CA GLN A 59 -2.17 1.84 14.02
C GLN A 59 -2.12 0.98 12.74
N PHE A 60 -2.21 -0.34 12.87
CA PHE A 60 -2.26 -1.26 11.73
C PHE A 60 -3.52 -1.04 10.89
N LEU A 61 -4.69 -0.88 11.52
CA LEU A 61 -5.94 -0.60 10.79
C LEU A 61 -5.87 0.75 10.07
N GLN A 62 -5.40 1.81 10.74
CA GLN A 62 -5.31 3.14 10.14
C GLN A 62 -4.36 3.14 8.93
N LYS A 63 -3.14 2.62 9.07
CA LYS A 63 -2.15 2.59 7.98
C LYS A 63 -2.49 1.53 6.93
N GLY A 64 -3.10 0.43 7.33
CA GLY A 64 -3.59 -0.63 6.44
C GLY A 64 -4.62 -0.12 5.44
N THR A 65 -5.54 0.78 5.85
CA THR A 65 -6.48 1.40 4.89
C THR A 65 -5.75 2.15 3.78
N LEU A 66 -4.68 2.86 4.12
CA LEU A 66 -3.87 3.60 3.16
C LEU A 66 -3.13 2.65 2.22
N TRP A 67 -2.61 1.54 2.73
CA TRP A 67 -1.97 0.51 1.92
C TRP A 67 -2.95 -0.12 0.93
N VAL A 68 -4.13 -0.52 1.39
CA VAL A 68 -5.19 -1.09 0.54
C VAL A 68 -5.65 -0.07 -0.50
N ALA A 69 -5.75 1.23 -0.15
CA ALA A 69 -6.08 2.28 -1.10
C ALA A 69 -5.04 2.40 -2.22
N PHE A 70 -3.74 2.41 -1.89
CA PHE A 70 -2.68 2.47 -2.88
C PHE A 70 -2.60 1.21 -3.75
N LEU A 71 -2.69 0.02 -3.14
CA LEU A 71 -2.67 -1.24 -3.88
C LEU A 71 -3.90 -1.38 -4.78
N GLY A 72 -5.07 -1.02 -4.30
CA GLY A 72 -6.32 -1.01 -5.06
C GLY A 72 -6.27 -0.02 -6.23
N ALA A 73 -5.75 1.19 -6.00
CA ALA A 73 -5.55 2.17 -7.05
C ALA A 73 -4.54 1.69 -8.11
N SER A 74 -3.42 1.11 -7.67
CA SER A 74 -2.40 0.52 -8.55
C SER A 74 -2.96 -0.61 -9.42
N LEU A 75 -3.79 -1.48 -8.84
CA LEU A 75 -4.45 -2.57 -9.56
C LEU A 75 -5.46 -2.05 -10.58
N ALA A 76 -6.23 -1.01 -10.24
CA ALA A 76 -7.18 -0.36 -11.14
C ALA A 76 -6.49 0.26 -12.37
N VAL A 77 -5.29 0.83 -12.19
CA VAL A 77 -4.44 1.34 -13.29
C VAL A 77 -4.01 0.21 -14.21
N SER A 78 -3.50 -0.90 -13.66
CA SER A 78 -3.04 -2.05 -14.45
C SER A 78 -4.17 -2.72 -15.24
N SER A 79 -5.38 -2.78 -14.67
CA SER A 79 -6.55 -3.40 -15.29
C SER A 79 -7.30 -2.47 -16.26
N ASN A 80 -6.81 -1.25 -16.50
CA ASN A 80 -7.50 -0.20 -17.28
C ASN A 80 -8.93 0.12 -16.81
N LYS A 81 -9.29 -0.15 -15.55
CA LYS A 81 -10.66 0.01 -15.00
C LYS A 81 -10.96 1.43 -14.50
N HIS A 82 -10.47 2.46 -15.18
CA HIS A 82 -10.74 3.85 -14.78
C HIS A 82 -12.13 4.31 -15.25
N ILE A 83 -13.15 4.07 -14.44
CA ILE A 83 -14.56 4.37 -14.76
C ILE A 83 -14.77 5.81 -15.27
N ALA A 84 -14.16 6.81 -14.61
CA ALA A 84 -14.35 8.22 -14.97
C ALA A 84 -13.69 8.62 -16.30
N ILE A 85 -12.50 8.09 -16.59
CA ILE A 85 -11.79 8.37 -17.86
C ILE A 85 -12.46 7.61 -19.00
N ASP A 86 -12.97 6.41 -18.73
CA ASP A 86 -13.53 5.54 -19.76
C ASP A 86 -14.88 6.07 -20.28
N ILE A 87 -15.68 6.78 -19.48
CA ILE A 87 -16.91 7.44 -19.97
C ILE A 87 -16.57 8.56 -20.95
N LEU A 88 -15.68 9.49 -20.58
CA LEU A 88 -15.31 10.61 -21.45
C LEU A 88 -14.59 10.13 -22.73
N ALA A 89 -13.80 9.05 -22.59
CA ALA A 89 -13.15 8.37 -23.71
C ALA A 89 -14.14 7.66 -24.64
N ARG A 90 -15.19 7.03 -24.11
CA ARG A 90 -16.24 6.32 -24.90
C ARG A 90 -17.08 7.25 -25.74
N LEU A 91 -17.30 8.49 -25.29
CA LEU A 91 -17.98 9.51 -26.10
C LEU A 91 -17.07 10.17 -27.15
N SER A 92 -15.78 9.82 -27.19
CA SER A 92 -14.78 10.47 -28.05
C SER A 92 -14.29 9.54 -29.17
N GLY A 93 -14.02 10.11 -30.35
CA GLY A 93 -13.46 9.35 -31.48
C GLY A 93 -12.06 8.78 -31.20
N ARG A 94 -11.63 7.79 -32.00
CA ARG A 94 -10.38 7.01 -31.80
C ARG A 94 -9.13 7.86 -31.49
N LYS A 95 -8.98 9.01 -32.16
CA LYS A 95 -7.84 9.92 -31.99
C LYS A 95 -7.98 10.79 -30.74
N THR A 96 -9.14 11.38 -30.49
CA THR A 96 -9.37 12.23 -29.30
C THR A 96 -9.31 11.38 -28.03
N ARG A 97 -9.80 10.14 -28.07
CA ARG A 97 -9.64 9.16 -27.00
C ARG A 97 -8.18 8.93 -26.62
N ALA A 98 -7.33 8.69 -27.60
CA ALA A 98 -5.90 8.47 -27.39
C ALA A 98 -5.21 9.71 -26.78
N VAL A 99 -5.59 10.93 -27.21
CA VAL A 99 -5.07 12.17 -26.63
C VAL A 99 -5.52 12.34 -25.18
N ILE A 100 -6.81 12.15 -24.87
CA ILE A 100 -7.35 12.30 -23.51
C ILE A 100 -6.67 11.31 -22.56
N VAL A 101 -6.58 10.04 -22.95
CA VAL A 101 -5.91 9.00 -22.14
C VAL A 101 -4.42 9.30 -21.99
N GLY A 102 -3.76 9.76 -23.06
CA GLY A 102 -2.35 10.15 -23.05
C GLY A 102 -2.07 11.25 -22.04
N ILE A 103 -2.77 12.38 -22.15
CA ILE A 103 -2.57 13.56 -21.29
C ILE A 103 -2.90 13.24 -19.83
N THR A 104 -4.06 12.62 -19.58
CA THR A 104 -4.49 12.31 -18.20
C THR A 104 -3.55 11.32 -17.52
N SER A 105 -3.06 10.31 -18.25
CA SER A 105 -2.10 9.34 -17.69
C SER A 105 -0.75 9.99 -17.42
N ILE A 106 -0.24 10.85 -18.31
CA ILE A 106 1.04 11.57 -18.05
C ILE A 106 0.89 12.51 -16.86
N ALA A 107 -0.19 13.29 -16.79
CA ALA A 107 -0.45 14.19 -15.67
C ALA A 107 -0.54 13.41 -14.35
N ALA A 108 -1.26 12.29 -14.31
CA ALA A 108 -1.33 11.41 -13.14
C ALA A 108 0.06 10.87 -12.74
N GLY A 109 0.88 10.46 -13.72
CA GLY A 109 2.25 10.01 -13.47
C GLY A 109 3.13 11.09 -12.84
N ILE A 110 3.03 12.34 -13.32
CA ILE A 110 3.76 13.49 -12.75
C ILE A 110 3.30 13.76 -11.32
N VAL A 111 2.00 13.75 -11.05
CA VAL A 111 1.45 13.95 -9.70
C VAL A 111 1.93 12.84 -8.76
N CYS A 112 1.93 11.57 -9.20
CA CYS A 112 2.46 10.47 -8.40
C CYS A 112 3.95 10.64 -8.07
N ILE A 113 4.78 11.12 -9.01
CA ILE A 113 6.19 11.43 -8.75
C ILE A 113 6.33 12.56 -7.74
N ALA A 114 5.57 13.65 -7.90
CA ALA A 114 5.61 14.79 -7.00
C ALA A 114 5.23 14.37 -5.57
N PHE A 115 4.15 13.60 -5.41
CA PHE A 115 3.75 13.05 -4.12
C PHE A 115 4.78 12.07 -3.56
N ALA A 116 5.35 11.16 -4.36
CA ALA A 116 6.40 10.26 -3.89
C ALA A 116 7.58 11.06 -3.28
N ARG A 117 7.97 12.16 -3.93
CA ARG A 117 9.01 13.07 -3.44
C ARG A 117 8.62 13.76 -2.15
N VAL A 118 7.42 14.34 -2.07
CA VAL A 118 6.94 15.04 -0.87
C VAL A 118 6.84 14.09 0.32
N PHE A 119 6.24 12.91 0.13
CA PHE A 119 6.14 11.90 1.18
C PHE A 119 7.51 11.40 1.62
N PHE A 120 8.43 11.15 0.68
CA PHE A 120 9.79 10.74 1.03
C PHE A 120 10.50 11.80 1.86
N MET A 121 10.46 13.07 1.44
CA MET A 121 11.05 14.18 2.20
C MET A 121 10.40 14.34 3.57
N SER A 122 9.08 14.21 3.67
CA SER A 122 8.38 14.26 4.95
C SER A 122 8.79 13.12 5.87
N ILE A 123 8.90 11.89 5.36
CA ILE A 123 9.32 10.73 6.17
C ILE A 123 10.76 10.91 6.66
N MET A 124 11.67 11.37 5.79
CA MET A 124 13.06 11.62 6.17
C MET A 124 13.17 12.73 7.21
N ASN A 125 12.38 13.80 7.07
CA ASN A 125 12.35 14.89 8.05
C ASN A 125 11.78 14.44 9.40
N ILE A 126 10.78 13.55 9.40
CA ILE A 126 10.27 12.97 10.65
C ILE A 126 11.28 11.98 11.24
N ALA A 127 12.02 11.25 10.40
CA ALA A 127 13.02 10.28 10.87
C ALA A 127 14.24 10.93 11.54
N SER A 128 14.54 12.20 11.23
CA SER A 128 15.60 12.95 11.92
C SER A 128 15.20 13.39 13.34
N ASP A 129 13.91 13.51 13.63
CA ASP A 129 13.43 13.83 14.97
C ASP A 129 13.26 12.56 15.79
N ILE A 130 14.07 12.43 16.85
CA ILE A 130 13.91 11.36 17.83
C ILE A 130 12.74 11.77 18.74
N PRO A 131 11.62 11.03 18.77
CA PRO A 131 10.52 11.35 19.66
C PRO A 131 10.91 11.08 21.12
N LEU A 132 10.33 11.85 22.03
CA LEU A 132 10.62 11.80 23.47
C LEU A 132 10.43 10.39 24.08
N SER A 133 9.55 9.56 23.51
CA SER A 133 9.31 8.19 23.97
C SER A 133 10.43 7.20 23.65
N TYR A 134 11.32 7.55 22.72
CA TYR A 134 12.47 6.74 22.30
C TYR A 134 13.80 7.48 22.48
N GLU A 135 13.77 8.68 23.06
CA GLU A 135 14.95 9.48 23.39
C GLU A 135 15.49 9.08 24.77
N ILE A 136 16.81 8.91 24.86
CA ILE A 136 17.52 8.67 26.11
C ILE A 136 18.60 9.73 26.28
N LEU A 137 18.62 10.36 27.45
CA LEU A 137 19.72 11.22 27.87
C LEU A 137 20.90 10.36 28.32
N LEU A 138 22.03 10.53 27.66
CA LEU A 138 23.30 9.95 28.09
C LEU A 138 23.90 10.76 29.25
N PRO A 139 24.78 10.13 30.06
CA PRO A 139 25.45 10.80 31.19
C PRO A 139 26.30 12.02 30.81
N ASP A 140 26.69 12.14 29.54
CA ASP A 140 27.46 13.25 28.97
C ASP A 140 26.57 14.43 28.53
N GLY A 141 25.24 14.33 28.72
CA GLY A 141 24.26 15.31 28.25
C GLY A 141 23.88 15.15 26.77
N GLY A 142 24.39 14.10 26.11
CA GLY A 142 24.02 13.73 24.74
C GLY A 142 22.63 13.10 24.66
N ARG A 143 22.03 13.14 23.47
CA ARG A 143 20.75 12.48 23.18
C ARG A 143 20.99 11.32 22.24
N ALA A 144 20.53 10.13 22.60
CA ALA A 144 20.60 8.96 21.75
C ALA A 144 19.24 8.28 21.65
N HIS A 145 19.01 7.58 20.54
CA HIS A 145 17.82 6.75 20.39
C HIS A 145 17.94 5.47 21.25
N LEU A 146 16.82 4.97 21.78
CA LEU A 146 16.71 3.77 22.63
C LEU A 146 17.46 2.54 22.06
N CYS A 147 17.44 2.37 20.74
CA CYS A 147 18.11 1.26 20.05
C CYS A 147 19.63 1.43 19.90
N ASP A 148 20.14 2.65 20.05
CA ASP A 148 21.56 2.99 19.85
C ASP A 148 22.26 3.24 21.21
N ALA A 149 21.49 3.46 22.28
CA ALA A 149 22.01 3.69 23.63
C ALA A 149 22.73 2.45 24.22
N PRO A 150 23.87 2.64 24.93
CA PRO A 150 24.63 1.54 25.51
C PRO A 150 23.83 0.79 26.59
N ALA A 151 24.00 -0.53 26.65
CA ALA A 151 23.21 -1.41 27.52
C ALA A 151 23.34 -1.09 29.02
N ALA A 152 24.47 -0.51 29.45
CA ALA A 152 24.68 -0.07 30.82
C ALA A 152 23.70 1.05 31.23
N VAL A 153 23.49 2.05 30.35
CA VAL A 153 22.58 3.18 30.60
C VAL A 153 21.12 2.72 30.60
N LEU A 154 20.77 1.75 29.75
CA LEU A 154 19.44 1.15 29.72
C LEU A 154 19.11 0.41 31.03
N ALA A 155 20.10 -0.33 31.55
CA ALA A 155 19.95 -1.08 32.80
C ALA A 155 19.77 -0.14 34.01
N GLU A 156 20.48 0.99 34.05
CA GLU A 156 20.34 2.01 35.10
C GLU A 156 18.93 2.66 35.10
N GLN A 157 18.30 2.77 33.93
CA GLN A 157 16.96 3.34 33.79
C GLN A 157 15.83 2.28 33.88
N GLY A 158 16.18 1.01 34.15
CA GLY A 158 15.20 -0.08 34.21
C GLY A 158 14.49 -0.37 32.89
N LEU A 159 15.04 0.10 31.76
CA LEU A 159 14.46 -0.04 30.42
C LEU A 159 15.05 -1.27 29.73
N SER A 160 14.17 -2.09 29.15
CA SER A 160 14.58 -3.24 28.31
C SER A 160 14.53 -2.86 26.84
N ARG A 161 15.54 -3.28 26.06
CA ARG A 161 15.60 -2.98 24.62
C ARG A 161 14.59 -3.86 23.87
N PRO A 162 13.61 -3.28 23.14
CA PRO A 162 12.69 -4.07 22.33
C PRO A 162 13.44 -4.76 21.18
N GLY A 163 13.63 -6.07 21.29
CA GLY A 163 14.53 -6.84 20.42
C GLY A 163 14.13 -6.83 18.92
N LEU A 164 12.83 -6.98 18.62
CA LEU A 164 12.36 -7.05 17.24
C LEU A 164 12.51 -5.70 16.51
N PHE A 165 12.05 -4.61 17.12
CA PHE A 165 12.11 -3.27 16.52
C PHE A 165 13.55 -2.79 16.35
N CYS A 166 14.38 -2.92 17.39
CA CYS A 166 15.77 -2.50 17.30
C CYS A 166 16.59 -3.38 16.33
N GLY A 167 16.25 -4.66 16.20
CA GLY A 167 16.85 -5.54 15.18
C GLY A 167 16.53 -5.08 13.76
N ILE A 168 15.26 -4.80 13.47
CA ILE A 168 14.82 -4.29 12.16
C ILE A 168 15.44 -2.92 11.88
N ARG A 169 15.43 -1.99 12.84
CA ARG A 169 16.06 -0.67 12.69
C ARG A 169 17.55 -0.78 12.34
N ASN A 170 18.29 -1.66 13.02
CA ASN A 170 19.73 -1.83 12.75
C ASN A 170 19.97 -2.39 11.33
N PHE A 171 19.10 -3.29 10.85
CA PHE A 171 19.16 -3.77 9.47
C PHE A 171 18.88 -2.64 8.45
N LEU A 172 17.85 -1.81 8.68
CA LEU A 172 17.54 -0.71 7.77
C LEU A 172 18.54 0.46 7.86
N ALA A 173 19.21 0.63 9.01
CA ALA A 173 20.27 1.62 9.18
C ALA A 173 21.45 1.39 8.22
N ILE A 174 21.69 0.13 7.79
CA ILE A 174 22.69 -0.21 6.76
C ILE A 174 22.37 0.48 5.42
N PHE A 175 21.09 0.73 5.15
CA PHE A 175 20.62 1.38 3.93
C PHE A 175 20.38 2.89 4.09
N ASP A 176 20.85 3.49 5.20
CA ASP A 176 20.62 4.90 5.56
C ASP A 176 19.12 5.25 5.76
N VAL A 177 18.32 4.23 6.09
CA VAL A 177 16.87 4.35 6.32
C VAL A 177 16.57 3.90 7.74
N ALA A 178 16.99 4.66 8.75
CA ALA A 178 16.72 4.30 10.15
C ALA A 178 15.42 4.96 10.65
N PRO A 179 14.26 4.28 10.66
CA PRO A 179 13.03 4.88 11.18
C PRO A 179 13.15 5.15 12.68
N ALA A 180 12.78 6.37 13.09
CA ALA A 180 12.72 6.77 14.51
C ALA A 180 11.65 5.99 15.30
N THR A 181 10.60 5.50 14.64
CA THR A 181 9.54 4.74 15.28
C THR A 181 9.02 3.61 14.40
N PRO A 182 8.37 2.57 14.97
CA PRO A 182 7.69 1.53 14.19
C PRO A 182 6.66 2.12 13.22
N GLU A 183 5.98 3.19 13.64
CA GLU A 183 5.00 3.90 12.84
C GLU A 183 5.60 4.50 11.57
N ASN A 184 6.77 5.13 11.69
CA ASN A 184 7.48 5.72 10.55
C ASN A 184 7.96 4.62 9.59
N GLY A 185 8.43 3.49 10.13
CA GLY A 185 8.81 2.33 9.32
C GLY A 185 7.67 1.81 8.45
N MET A 186 6.45 1.72 9.00
CA MET A 186 5.26 1.29 8.24
C MET A 186 4.87 2.24 7.09
N GLN A 187 5.26 3.51 7.13
CA GLN A 187 4.93 4.49 6.08
C GLN A 187 5.92 4.47 4.91
N MET A 188 7.08 3.82 5.06
CA MET A 188 8.12 3.77 4.02
C MET A 188 7.69 3.00 2.76
N ILE A 189 6.61 2.24 2.82
CA ILE A 189 6.02 1.58 1.64
C ILE A 189 5.36 2.57 0.66
N ILE A 190 4.96 3.76 1.13
CA ILE A 190 4.16 4.71 0.36
C ILE A 190 4.95 5.31 -0.83
N PRO A 191 6.19 5.85 -0.66
CA PRO A 191 6.92 6.43 -1.78
C PRO A 191 7.23 5.40 -2.91
N PRO A 192 7.68 4.17 -2.62
CA PRO A 192 7.85 3.13 -3.64
C PRO A 192 6.55 2.77 -4.38
N ALA A 193 5.42 2.67 -3.68
CA ALA A 193 4.13 2.37 -4.29
C ALA A 193 3.70 3.48 -5.27
N LEU A 194 3.87 4.75 -4.87
CA LEU A 194 3.60 5.91 -5.74
C LEU A 194 4.52 5.93 -6.97
N LEU A 195 5.79 5.57 -6.82
CA LEU A 195 6.72 5.45 -7.96
C LEU A 195 6.31 4.33 -8.92
N LEU A 196 5.92 3.16 -8.41
CA LEU A 196 5.40 2.07 -9.24
C LEU A 196 4.17 2.51 -10.04
N MET A 197 3.22 3.18 -9.39
CA MET A 197 2.04 3.73 -10.06
C MET A 197 2.42 4.77 -11.12
N ALA A 198 3.36 5.67 -10.80
CA ALA A 198 3.83 6.68 -11.75
C ALA A 198 4.41 6.05 -13.02
N VAL A 199 5.23 5.02 -12.86
CA VAL A 199 5.81 4.28 -13.98
C VAL A 199 4.72 3.68 -14.87
N ARG A 200 3.70 3.02 -14.27
CA ARG A 200 2.56 2.47 -15.02
C ARG A 200 1.78 3.54 -15.78
N PHE A 201 1.52 4.68 -15.14
CA PHE A 201 0.82 5.80 -15.76
C PHE A 201 1.60 6.41 -16.93
N LEU A 202 2.90 6.59 -16.79
CA LEU A 202 3.76 7.09 -17.86
C LEU A 202 3.82 6.12 -19.04
N PHE A 203 3.96 4.82 -18.79
CA PHE A 203 3.92 3.81 -19.86
C PHE A 203 2.59 3.81 -20.61
N LYS A 204 1.48 3.89 -19.88
CA LYS A 204 0.14 3.98 -20.48
C LYS A 204 -0.02 5.25 -21.30
N GLY A 205 0.45 6.40 -20.78
CA GLY A 205 0.41 7.68 -21.47
C GLY A 205 1.19 7.66 -22.78
N VAL A 206 2.44 7.21 -22.73
CA VAL A 206 3.30 7.05 -23.93
C VAL A 206 2.67 6.07 -24.92
N GLY A 207 2.14 4.94 -24.46
CA GLY A 207 1.45 3.97 -25.31
C GLY A 207 0.23 4.56 -26.04
N ALA A 208 -0.55 5.39 -25.36
CA ALA A 208 -1.69 6.09 -25.95
C ALA A 208 -1.24 7.10 -27.04
N PHE A 209 -0.17 7.86 -26.79
CA PHE A 209 0.38 8.76 -27.81
C PHE A 209 0.97 8.01 -29.01
N LEU A 210 1.68 6.91 -28.79
CA LEU A 210 2.20 6.09 -29.89
C LEU A 210 1.07 5.49 -30.76
N SER A 211 -0.09 5.20 -30.16
CA SER A 211 -1.26 4.71 -30.89
C SER A 211 -1.80 5.73 -31.90
N LEU A 212 -1.60 7.04 -31.68
CA LEU A 212 -2.03 8.08 -32.62
C LEU A 212 -1.35 7.96 -33.98
N ARG A 213 -0.08 7.52 -33.99
CA ARG A 213 0.66 7.26 -35.24
C ARG A 213 0.07 6.08 -36.02
N ASN A 214 -0.61 5.17 -35.32
CA ASN A 214 -1.22 3.96 -35.89
C ASN A 214 -2.74 4.08 -36.10
N GLY A 215 -3.31 5.29 -36.02
CA GLY A 215 -4.74 5.54 -36.27
C GLY A 215 -5.59 5.79 -35.02
N GLY A 216 -5.03 5.73 -33.82
CA GLY A 216 -5.70 5.97 -32.54
C GLY A 216 -5.91 4.69 -31.73
N LEU A 217 -6.67 4.78 -30.63
CA LEU A 217 -7.03 3.58 -29.86
C LEU A 217 -8.06 2.74 -30.65
N PRO A 218 -7.91 1.41 -30.72
CA PRO A 218 -8.94 0.54 -31.30
C PRO A 218 -10.26 0.66 -30.53
N ASP A 219 -11.38 0.51 -31.23
CA ASP A 219 -12.69 0.56 -30.59
C ASP A 219 -12.85 -0.64 -29.65
N PRO A 220 -13.50 -0.46 -28.49
CA PRO A 220 -13.69 -1.54 -27.52
C PRO A 220 -14.47 -2.73 -28.10
N ASP A 221 -15.22 -2.52 -29.18
CA ASP A 221 -16.02 -3.53 -29.87
C ASP A 221 -15.24 -4.31 -30.96
N ASP A 222 -14.00 -3.87 -31.30
CA ASP A 222 -13.12 -4.52 -32.28
C ASP A 222 -12.23 -5.62 -31.65
N ALA A 223 -12.37 -5.90 -30.35
CA ALA A 223 -11.56 -6.91 -29.66
C ALA A 223 -12.01 -8.35 -30.03
N PRO A 224 -11.09 -9.25 -30.44
CA PRO A 224 -11.46 -10.62 -30.73
C PRO A 224 -12.05 -11.30 -29.48
N VAL A 225 -13.16 -12.00 -29.68
CA VAL A 225 -14.05 -12.65 -28.69
C VAL A 225 -13.37 -13.59 -27.68
N GLY A 226 -12.06 -13.85 -27.79
CA GLY A 226 -11.33 -14.84 -26.99
C GLY A 226 -10.78 -14.40 -25.63
N VAL A 227 -10.87 -13.12 -25.23
CA VAL A 227 -10.22 -12.64 -23.97
C VAL A 227 -11.22 -12.29 -22.86
N GLN A 228 -12.52 -12.26 -23.14
CA GLN A 228 -13.55 -11.97 -22.13
C GLN A 228 -14.01 -13.20 -21.33
N ALA A 229 -13.69 -14.43 -21.77
CA ALA A 229 -14.20 -15.66 -21.16
C ALA A 229 -13.55 -16.04 -19.81
N GLU A 230 -12.40 -15.46 -19.44
CA GLU A 230 -11.72 -15.79 -18.17
C GLU A 230 -12.19 -14.92 -16.98
N ALA A 231 -13.09 -13.96 -17.21
CA ALA A 231 -13.57 -13.02 -16.19
C ALA A 231 -14.96 -13.33 -15.61
N SER A 232 -15.65 -14.39 -16.06
CA SER A 232 -17.00 -14.75 -15.57
C SER A 232 -17.11 -16.12 -14.89
N ALA A 233 -16.03 -16.91 -14.80
CA ALA A 233 -16.08 -18.21 -14.13
C ALA A 233 -15.95 -18.08 -12.60
N ALA A 234 -17.00 -17.54 -11.95
CA ALA A 234 -17.34 -17.92 -10.58
C ALA A 234 -18.20 -19.20 -10.65
N PRO A 235 -18.04 -20.15 -9.70
CA PRO A 235 -18.58 -21.50 -9.85
C PRO A 235 -20.11 -21.50 -9.75
N ALA A 236 -20.74 -22.23 -10.66
CA ALA A 236 -22.15 -22.53 -10.65
C ALA A 236 -22.54 -23.21 -9.32
N SER A 237 -23.34 -22.53 -8.49
CA SER A 237 -24.09 -23.21 -7.44
C SER A 237 -25.24 -23.96 -8.08
N ALA A 238 -25.03 -25.25 -8.31
CA ALA A 238 -26.07 -26.24 -8.49
C ALA A 238 -26.98 -26.24 -7.26
N ASN A 239 -28.27 -25.93 -7.45
CA ASN A 239 -29.32 -26.80 -6.94
C ASN A 239 -30.66 -26.48 -7.62
N ARG A 240 -31.02 -27.33 -8.58
CA ARG A 240 -32.39 -27.60 -8.99
C ARG A 240 -32.67 -29.02 -8.55
N THR A 241 -33.57 -29.17 -7.60
CA THR A 241 -34.38 -30.38 -7.33
C THR A 241 -35.79 -29.80 -7.29
N GLU A 242 -36.67 -30.00 -8.29
CA GLU A 242 -37.48 -31.23 -8.48
C GLU A 242 -38.05 -31.66 -7.11
N GLU A 243 -39.34 -31.54 -6.83
CA GLU A 243 -40.44 -32.29 -7.43
C GLU A 243 -41.81 -31.79 -6.89
N SER A 244 -42.87 -32.12 -7.66
CA SER A 244 -44.32 -32.18 -7.36
C SER A 244 -45.10 -30.90 -7.08
#